data_AF-A0A1S2HAB3-F1
#
_entry.id   AF-A0A1S2HAB3-F1
#
_cell.length_a   1.000
_cell.length_b   1.000
_cell.length_c   1.000
_cell.angle_alpha   90.00
_cell.angle_beta   90.00
_cell.angle_gamma   90.00
#
_symmetry.space_group_name_H-M   'P 1'
#
loop_
_entity.id
_entity.type
_entity.pdbx_description
1 polymer ?
#
loop_
_entity_poly.entity_id
_entity_poly.type
_entity_poly.pdbx_seq_one_letter_code
_entity_poly.pdbx_strand_id
1 'polypeptide(L)'
;MKKPARSLACGIATVSLLGIGLSVGLAGPAGATPSEAPSWADVQAAKADQADKQQTVDELAARLSSLQDGADQAGIVVQQAGQTYALAASEQQEAQSTLDDLSAQSKRAKRSADESAGQVAALVVELSRTGGGDLSTSMLVDAADAKDLLYQVGTMTHLSERSATVLAQAKADQKTVDALAAQKRQATKALATATDATKTALDAANDTAAKAQGQLTAAQSQQQEVLEQLAFLKGSTVAAESAYFTQQRAAQAEAQLAAQTTATGGSGSADSPSADGGSSTAPSAGGGSTPSRPATSPGSGAGASTPTAPKPAAPQPAAPKPAAPKPSAPKPSAPKPAAPKPSAPPAPAPAPSTPSRAAGAIAFARAQIGDAYEFGGAGPSRWDCSGLVMAAYSSQGIATGGHNVVWQYNYFKSIGRLVPMSQRQPGDILFYSSNGAASGGYHDSIYTGNGRMVEAANVRVGVVERAIWTPGDLLPYVARPSGSL
;
A
#
# COMPACT_ATOMS: atom_id res chain seq x y z
N MET A 1 28.90 53.58 -13.81
CA MET A 1 28.14 53.94 -12.58
C MET A 1 28.05 52.71 -11.67
N LYS A 2 27.43 52.86 -10.48
CA LYS A 2 27.47 52.01 -9.26
C LYS A 2 27.43 50.46 -9.44
N LYS A 3 27.98 49.77 -8.42
CA LYS A 3 28.09 48.30 -8.22
C LYS A 3 26.78 47.67 -7.64
N PRO A 4 26.69 46.33 -7.39
CA PRO A 4 25.45 45.57 -7.58
C PRO A 4 24.82 45.01 -6.27
N ALA A 5 23.99 43.98 -6.46
CA ALA A 5 23.51 42.97 -5.51
C ALA A 5 22.32 43.33 -4.61
N ARG A 6 21.40 42.36 -4.49
CA ARG A 6 20.46 42.20 -3.38
C ARG A 6 20.40 40.71 -3.01
N SER A 7 21.27 40.31 -2.10
CA SER A 7 20.94 39.18 -1.22
C SER A 7 19.75 39.59 -0.35
N LEU A 8 18.81 38.68 -0.11
CA LEU A 8 17.95 38.74 1.07
C LEU A 8 18.51 37.72 2.08
N ALA A 9 18.87 38.22 3.25
CA ALA A 9 19.71 37.50 4.20
C ALA A 9 18.89 36.61 5.15
N CYS A 10 19.58 35.66 5.77
CA CYS A 10 19.08 34.90 6.91
C CYS A 10 18.61 35.85 8.02
N GLY A 11 17.33 35.76 8.39
CA GLY A 11 16.76 36.45 9.55
C GLY A 11 16.73 35.52 10.76
N ILE A 12 17.76 35.57 11.60
CA ILE A 12 17.77 34.83 12.88
C ILE A 12 16.82 35.54 13.85
N ALA A 13 15.73 34.88 14.22
CA ALA A 13 14.82 35.32 15.28
C ALA A 13 15.05 34.46 16.54
N THR A 14 15.89 34.92 17.45
CA THR A 14 16.13 34.26 18.74
C THR A 14 14.94 34.44 19.69
N VAL A 15 14.28 33.32 20.01
CA VAL A 15 13.60 32.97 21.26
C VAL A 15 12.99 34.12 22.08
N SER A 16 11.67 34.11 22.18
CA SER A 16 10.95 34.48 23.41
C SER A 16 10.16 33.27 23.90
N LEU A 17 10.55 32.72 25.05
CA LEU A 17 9.78 31.67 25.73
C LEU A 17 8.49 32.27 26.29
N LEU A 18 7.34 31.76 25.84
CA LEU A 18 6.07 31.93 26.55
C LEU A 18 5.28 30.63 26.44
N GLY A 19 5.09 29.95 27.58
CA GLY A 19 4.37 28.69 27.63
C GLY A 19 2.87 28.90 27.40
N ILE A 20 2.31 28.24 26.38
CA ILE A 20 0.87 28.10 26.18
C ILE A 20 0.59 26.62 26.02
N GLY A 21 0.10 25.99 27.09
CA GLY A 21 -0.38 24.60 27.02
C GLY A 21 -1.67 24.55 26.20
N LEU A 22 -1.65 23.83 25.07
CA LEU A 22 -2.82 23.64 24.22
C LEU A 22 -3.40 22.24 24.42
N SER A 23 -4.29 22.12 25.41
CA SER A 23 -5.02 20.87 25.69
C SER A 23 -6.07 20.60 24.61
N VAL A 24 -5.69 19.87 23.57
CA VAL A 24 -6.64 19.26 22.61
C VAL A 24 -7.18 17.98 23.25
N GLY A 25 -8.46 17.99 23.65
CA GLY A 25 -9.09 16.88 24.35
C GLY A 25 -9.46 15.72 23.43
N LEU A 26 -8.73 14.60 23.55
CA LEU A 26 -9.22 13.28 23.14
C LEU A 26 -9.53 12.47 24.41
N ALA A 27 -10.76 11.99 24.53
CA ALA A 27 -11.27 11.35 25.74
C ALA A 27 -10.83 9.88 25.86
N GLY A 28 -9.60 9.67 26.31
CA GLY A 28 -9.15 8.38 26.87
C GLY A 28 -9.72 8.13 28.28
N PRO A 29 -9.73 6.88 28.76
CA PRO A 29 -10.15 6.57 30.14
C PRO A 29 -9.19 7.19 31.17
N ALA A 30 -9.74 7.65 32.29
CA ALA A 30 -8.99 8.41 33.29
C ALA A 30 -7.93 7.56 34.01
N GLY A 31 -6.65 7.90 33.81
CA GLY A 31 -5.51 7.34 34.54
C GLY A 31 -4.24 8.13 34.24
N ALA A 32 -3.61 8.65 35.30
CA ALA A 32 -2.39 9.49 35.30
C ALA A 32 -2.47 10.81 34.50
N THR A 33 -2.12 11.92 35.16
CA THR A 33 -1.57 13.09 34.48
C THR A 33 -0.22 12.72 33.85
N PRO A 34 0.17 13.31 32.70
CA PRO A 34 1.55 13.18 32.23
C PRO A 34 2.51 13.63 33.33
N SER A 35 3.52 12.83 33.65
CA SER A 35 4.66 13.31 34.43
C SER A 35 5.35 14.41 33.65
N GLU A 36 5.80 15.47 34.34
CA GLU A 36 6.73 16.41 33.73
C GLU A 36 8.00 15.63 33.34
N ALA A 37 8.43 15.76 32.09
CA ALA A 37 9.50 14.92 31.57
C ALA A 37 10.81 15.19 32.35
N PRO A 38 11.56 14.14 32.75
CA PRO A 38 12.74 14.30 33.59
C PRO A 38 13.74 15.26 32.95
N SER A 39 14.16 16.27 33.71
CA SER A 39 15.06 17.31 33.22
C SER A 39 16.51 16.80 33.14
N TRP A 40 17.38 17.57 32.51
CA TRP A 40 18.81 17.26 32.48
C TRP A 40 19.48 17.28 33.88
N ALA A 41 18.84 17.89 34.89
CA ALA A 41 19.29 17.79 36.28
C ALA A 41 18.87 16.45 36.89
N ASP A 42 17.64 15.99 36.64
CA ASP A 42 17.11 14.72 37.16
C ASP A 42 17.85 13.53 36.52
N VAL A 43 18.11 13.60 35.21
CA VAL A 43 18.95 12.63 34.47
C VAL A 43 20.40 12.57 35.00
N GLN A 44 20.91 13.65 35.58
CA GLN A 44 22.21 13.63 36.27
C GLN A 44 22.12 13.07 37.70
N ALA A 45 21.07 13.43 38.46
CA ALA A 45 20.85 12.94 39.82
C ALA A 45 20.58 11.43 39.85
N ALA A 46 19.69 10.94 38.99
CA ALA A 46 19.34 9.53 38.86
C ALA A 46 20.54 8.63 38.53
N LYS A 47 21.64 9.17 37.98
CA LYS A 47 22.87 8.42 37.71
C LYS A 47 23.60 7.97 38.99
N ALA A 48 23.29 8.54 40.15
CA ALA A 48 23.89 8.21 41.44
C ALA A 48 23.22 7.02 42.16
N ASP A 49 21.95 6.72 41.89
CA ASP A 49 21.20 5.60 42.47
C ASP A 49 20.81 4.57 41.40
N GLN A 50 20.80 3.28 41.75
CA GLN A 50 20.52 2.22 40.78
C GLN A 50 19.01 2.04 40.48
N ALA A 51 18.13 2.34 41.44
CA ALA A 51 16.68 2.28 41.24
C ALA A 51 16.18 3.49 40.44
N ASP A 52 16.59 4.70 40.85
CA ASP A 52 16.22 5.94 40.14
C ASP A 52 16.70 5.90 38.68
N LYS A 53 17.95 5.47 38.45
CA LYS A 53 18.49 5.25 37.10
C LYS A 53 17.60 4.35 36.24
N GLN A 54 17.08 3.27 36.79
CA GLN A 54 16.24 2.34 36.04
C GLN A 54 14.88 2.97 35.72
N GLN A 55 14.25 3.63 36.70
CA GLN A 55 13.00 4.35 36.47
C GLN A 55 13.15 5.44 35.38
N THR A 56 14.18 6.28 35.45
CA THR A 56 14.41 7.31 34.43
C THR A 56 14.71 6.71 33.05
N VAL A 57 15.40 5.55 32.97
CA VAL A 57 15.59 4.83 31.71
C VAL A 57 14.26 4.34 31.12
N ASP A 58 13.35 3.81 31.95
CA ASP A 58 12.07 3.28 31.49
C ASP A 58 11.09 4.41 31.11
N GLU A 59 11.08 5.53 31.84
CA GLU A 59 10.33 6.75 31.49
C GLU A 59 10.81 7.36 30.16
N LEU A 60 12.12 7.46 29.97
CA LEU A 60 12.71 7.95 28.71
C LEU A 60 12.45 6.97 27.55
N ALA A 61 12.46 5.65 27.79
CA ALA A 61 12.10 4.66 26.78
C ALA A 61 10.62 4.78 26.36
N ALA A 62 9.70 4.99 27.31
CA ALA A 62 8.29 5.23 27.04
C ALA A 62 8.07 6.55 26.28
N ARG A 63 8.76 7.63 26.67
CA ARG A 63 8.76 8.93 25.95
C ARG A 63 9.27 8.77 24.53
N LEU A 64 10.34 8.00 24.31
CA LEU A 64 10.91 7.73 23.00
C LEU A 64 9.92 6.97 22.09
N SER A 65 9.19 5.98 22.61
CA SER A 65 8.10 5.34 21.85
C SER A 65 7.02 6.36 21.48
N SER A 66 6.48 7.09 22.46
CA SER A 66 5.39 8.06 22.24
C SER A 66 5.73 9.13 21.17
N LEU A 67 6.96 9.67 21.19
CA LEU A 67 7.45 10.60 20.17
C LEU A 67 7.57 9.95 18.78
N GLN A 68 8.04 8.70 18.74
CA GLN A 68 8.21 7.92 17.52
C GLN A 68 6.86 7.53 16.90
N ASP A 69 5.92 7.08 17.73
CA ASP A 69 4.55 6.71 17.35
C ASP A 69 3.77 7.93 16.85
N GLY A 70 3.93 9.10 17.51
CA GLY A 70 3.37 10.37 17.05
C GLY A 70 3.96 10.86 15.72
N ALA A 71 5.26 10.66 15.48
CA ALA A 71 5.90 10.98 14.21
C ALA A 71 5.48 10.04 13.08
N ASP A 72 5.32 8.75 13.37
CA ASP A 72 4.85 7.74 12.40
C ASP A 72 3.35 7.98 12.06
N GLN A 73 2.50 8.30 13.04
CA GLN A 73 1.11 8.72 12.82
C GLN A 73 0.98 10.00 11.97
N ALA A 74 1.79 11.02 12.24
CA ALA A 74 1.82 12.22 11.39
C ALA A 74 2.32 11.91 9.96
N GLY A 75 3.15 10.88 9.79
CA GLY A 75 3.52 10.32 8.49
C GLY A 75 2.34 9.70 7.72
N ILE A 76 1.49 8.92 8.40
CA ILE A 76 0.28 8.30 7.80
C ILE A 76 -0.60 9.33 7.12
N VAL A 77 -0.94 10.41 7.83
CA VAL A 77 -1.92 11.39 7.32
C VAL A 77 -1.38 12.08 6.06
N VAL A 78 -0.07 12.29 5.96
CA VAL A 78 0.59 12.78 4.73
C VAL A 78 0.54 11.75 3.61
N GLN A 79 0.81 10.47 3.88
CA GLN A 79 0.71 9.41 2.87
C GLN A 79 -0.74 9.22 2.36
N GLN A 80 -1.73 9.25 3.25
CA GLN A 80 -3.16 9.12 2.90
C GLN A 80 -3.66 10.32 2.08
N ALA A 81 -3.28 11.55 2.45
CA ALA A 81 -3.61 12.74 1.67
C ALA A 81 -2.89 12.72 0.31
N GLY A 82 -1.63 12.28 0.27
CA GLY A 82 -0.89 12.01 -0.96
C GLY A 82 -1.60 11.01 -1.85
N GLN A 83 -1.94 9.82 -1.36
CA GLN A 83 -2.65 8.80 -2.15
C GLN A 83 -3.99 9.31 -2.71
N THR A 84 -4.72 10.11 -1.93
CA THR A 84 -5.97 10.75 -2.40
C THR A 84 -5.71 11.62 -3.64
N TYR A 85 -4.57 12.32 -3.69
CA TYR A 85 -4.11 13.05 -4.86
C TYR A 85 -3.63 12.14 -6.02
N ALA A 86 -2.92 11.03 -5.76
CA ALA A 86 -2.57 10.05 -6.82
C ALA A 86 -3.80 9.46 -7.51
N LEU A 87 -4.81 9.07 -6.72
CA LEU A 87 -6.03 8.49 -7.27
C LEU A 87 -6.75 9.50 -8.18
N ALA A 88 -6.96 10.72 -7.70
CA ALA A 88 -7.59 11.79 -8.49
C ALA A 88 -6.77 12.13 -9.76
N ALA A 89 -5.44 12.26 -9.65
CA ALA A 89 -4.57 12.53 -10.79
C ALA A 89 -4.61 11.41 -11.85
N SER A 90 -4.71 10.15 -11.40
CA SER A 90 -4.90 9.00 -12.29
C SER A 90 -6.26 9.00 -12.98
N GLU A 91 -7.35 9.33 -12.25
CA GLU A 91 -8.69 9.50 -12.82
C GLU A 91 -8.72 10.65 -13.85
N GLN A 92 -7.98 11.74 -13.59
CA GLN A 92 -7.81 12.84 -14.54
C GLN A 92 -7.08 12.38 -15.81
N GLN A 93 -6.04 11.57 -15.69
CA GLN A 93 -5.30 11.01 -16.83
C GLN A 93 -6.16 10.04 -17.67
N GLU A 94 -6.96 9.19 -17.02
CA GLU A 94 -7.90 8.30 -17.71
C GLU A 94 -9.01 9.07 -18.44
N ALA A 95 -9.56 10.12 -17.80
CA ALA A 95 -10.55 11.01 -18.42
C ALA A 95 -9.97 11.77 -19.62
N GLN A 96 -8.70 12.20 -19.56
CA GLN A 96 -7.99 12.82 -20.67
C GLN A 96 -7.79 11.83 -21.82
N SER A 97 -7.28 10.62 -21.54
CA SER A 97 -7.11 9.57 -22.53
C SER A 97 -8.42 9.20 -23.25
N THR A 98 -9.51 9.11 -22.48
CA THR A 98 -10.87 8.90 -23.00
C THR A 98 -11.33 10.02 -23.92
N LEU A 99 -11.07 11.29 -23.56
CA LEU A 99 -11.39 12.44 -24.40
C LEU A 99 -10.55 12.49 -25.69
N ASP A 100 -9.32 12.00 -25.65
CA ASP A 100 -8.42 11.94 -26.81
C ASP A 100 -8.81 10.84 -27.82
N ASP A 101 -9.12 9.61 -27.38
CA ASP A 101 -9.64 8.61 -28.32
C ASP A 101 -11.05 8.98 -28.82
N LEU A 102 -11.96 9.48 -27.98
CA LEU A 102 -13.24 10.01 -28.48
C LEU A 102 -13.04 11.15 -29.50
N SER A 103 -11.96 11.93 -29.35
CA SER A 103 -11.55 12.94 -30.34
C SER A 103 -10.98 12.32 -31.62
N ALA A 104 -10.27 11.20 -31.54
CA ALA A 104 -9.81 10.44 -32.69
C ALA A 104 -10.97 9.73 -33.42
N GLN A 105 -11.87 9.07 -32.69
CA GLN A 105 -13.13 8.49 -33.20
C GLN A 105 -13.98 9.55 -33.90
N SER A 106 -14.23 10.69 -33.26
CA SER A 106 -15.00 11.80 -33.85
C SER A 106 -14.36 12.33 -35.16
N LYS A 107 -13.02 12.43 -35.22
CA LYS A 107 -12.29 12.77 -36.46
C LYS A 107 -12.42 11.69 -37.55
N ARG A 108 -12.51 10.40 -37.19
CA ARG A 108 -12.74 9.28 -38.12
C ARG A 108 -14.18 9.35 -38.66
N ALA A 109 -15.18 9.34 -37.78
CA ALA A 109 -16.60 9.37 -38.14
C ALA A 109 -16.99 10.60 -38.97
N LYS A 110 -16.44 11.79 -38.69
CA LYS A 110 -16.71 12.97 -39.53
C LYS A 110 -16.24 12.80 -40.97
N ARG A 111 -15.08 12.17 -41.22
CA ARG A 111 -14.64 11.92 -42.61
C ARG A 111 -15.59 10.99 -43.35
N SER A 112 -16.02 9.89 -42.72
CA SER A 112 -17.02 8.99 -43.31
C SER A 112 -18.37 9.68 -43.56
N ALA A 113 -18.81 10.56 -42.66
CA ALA A 113 -20.01 11.37 -42.88
C ALA A 113 -19.86 12.39 -44.03
N ASP A 114 -18.70 13.04 -44.14
CA ASP A 114 -18.38 13.97 -45.23
C ASP A 114 -18.27 13.24 -46.59
N GLU A 115 -17.69 12.03 -46.61
CA GLU A 115 -17.61 11.14 -47.76
C GLU A 115 -19.00 10.66 -48.21
N SER A 116 -19.83 10.15 -47.29
CA SER A 116 -21.21 9.74 -47.56
C SER A 116 -22.10 10.92 -47.99
N ALA A 117 -21.90 12.12 -47.44
CA ALA A 117 -22.57 13.34 -47.93
C ALA A 117 -22.13 13.71 -49.35
N GLY A 118 -20.86 13.52 -49.69
CA GLY A 118 -20.34 13.66 -51.06
C GLY A 118 -21.00 12.68 -52.03
N GLN A 119 -21.23 11.43 -51.62
CA GLN A 119 -21.97 10.44 -52.43
C GLN A 119 -23.43 10.85 -52.66
N VAL A 120 -24.13 11.35 -51.63
CA VAL A 120 -25.49 11.90 -51.78
C VAL A 120 -25.50 13.09 -52.74
N ALA A 121 -24.53 14.00 -52.64
CA ALA A 121 -24.43 15.16 -53.55
C ALA A 121 -24.17 14.75 -55.00
N ALA A 122 -23.28 13.78 -55.24
CA ALA A 122 -23.01 13.24 -56.58
C ALA A 122 -24.26 12.58 -57.19
N LEU A 123 -24.97 11.78 -56.40
CA LEU A 123 -26.23 11.15 -56.79
C LEU A 123 -27.32 12.18 -57.14
N VAL A 124 -27.46 13.27 -56.37
CA VAL A 124 -28.40 14.35 -56.69
C VAL A 124 -28.04 15.04 -58.00
N VAL A 125 -26.75 15.25 -58.30
CA VAL A 125 -26.30 15.79 -59.59
C VAL A 125 -26.56 14.81 -60.75
N GLU A 126 -26.41 13.50 -60.53
CA GLU A 126 -26.73 12.47 -61.52
C GLU A 126 -28.24 12.43 -61.83
N LEU A 127 -29.08 12.34 -60.79
CA LEU A 127 -30.54 12.40 -60.91
C LEU A 127 -31.04 13.72 -61.55
N SER A 128 -30.40 14.85 -61.26
CA SER A 128 -30.74 16.14 -61.88
C SER A 128 -30.41 16.19 -63.38
N ARG A 129 -29.41 15.42 -63.82
CA ARG A 129 -29.02 15.32 -65.24
C ARG A 129 -29.89 14.36 -66.02
N THR A 130 -30.35 13.26 -65.40
CA THR A 130 -31.22 12.26 -66.06
C THR A 130 -32.70 12.63 -66.00
N GLY A 131 -33.18 13.18 -64.88
CA GLY A 131 -34.57 13.59 -64.68
C GLY A 131 -34.91 15.04 -65.08
N GLY A 132 -33.95 15.79 -65.62
CA GLY A 132 -34.15 17.18 -66.07
C GLY A 132 -34.76 17.31 -67.48
N GLY A 133 -34.86 16.21 -68.22
CA GLY A 133 -35.61 16.13 -69.48
C GLY A 133 -36.95 15.43 -69.28
N ASP A 134 -37.91 15.67 -70.18
CA ASP A 134 -39.23 15.06 -70.16
C ASP A 134 -39.16 13.57 -70.56
N LEU A 135 -38.75 12.74 -69.60
CA LEU A 135 -38.66 11.28 -69.75
C LEU A 135 -40.03 10.67 -70.09
N SER A 136 -41.13 11.29 -69.68
CA SER A 136 -42.49 10.87 -70.03
C SER A 136 -42.75 10.97 -71.54
N THR A 137 -42.36 12.07 -72.21
CA THR A 137 -42.52 12.15 -73.67
C THR A 137 -41.46 11.39 -74.44
N SER A 138 -40.22 11.26 -73.95
CA SER A 138 -39.24 10.38 -74.62
C SER A 138 -39.64 8.91 -74.53
N MET A 139 -40.07 8.42 -73.36
CA MET A 139 -40.58 7.04 -73.21
C MET A 139 -41.85 6.80 -74.03
N LEU A 140 -42.67 7.83 -74.32
CA LEU A 140 -43.87 7.69 -75.14
C LEU A 140 -43.57 7.70 -76.66
N VAL A 141 -42.44 8.28 -77.07
CA VAL A 141 -42.03 8.40 -78.48
C VAL A 141 -41.12 7.25 -78.93
N ASP A 142 -40.27 6.72 -78.04
CA ASP A 142 -39.25 5.69 -78.36
C ASP A 142 -39.69 4.26 -78.00
N ALA A 143 -40.99 4.05 -77.70
CA ALA A 143 -41.57 2.79 -77.20
C ALA A 143 -41.70 1.66 -78.25
N ALA A 144 -40.67 1.42 -79.06
CA ALA A 144 -40.67 0.39 -80.10
C ALA A 144 -40.56 -1.05 -79.55
N ASP A 145 -39.84 -1.25 -78.43
CA ASP A 145 -39.46 -2.58 -77.95
C ASP A 145 -39.71 -2.79 -76.44
N ALA A 146 -40.48 -3.83 -76.10
CA ALA A 146 -40.88 -4.10 -74.71
C ALA A 146 -39.72 -4.54 -73.79
N LYS A 147 -38.59 -4.96 -74.37
CA LYS A 147 -37.39 -5.33 -73.62
C LYS A 147 -36.68 -4.12 -73.04
N ASP A 148 -36.62 -3.01 -73.79
CA ASP A 148 -35.91 -1.81 -73.38
C ASP A 148 -36.69 -1.05 -72.30
N LEU A 149 -38.03 -1.10 -72.35
CA LEU A 149 -38.89 -0.67 -71.24
C LEU A 149 -38.63 -1.48 -69.95
N LEU A 150 -38.51 -2.81 -70.04
CA LEU A 150 -38.16 -3.64 -68.87
C LEU A 150 -36.76 -3.35 -68.33
N TYR A 151 -35.80 -3.05 -69.21
CA TYR A 151 -34.44 -2.65 -68.83
C TYR A 151 -34.41 -1.26 -68.17
N GLN A 152 -35.16 -0.28 -68.69
CA GLN A 152 -35.33 1.03 -68.05
C GLN A 152 -36.02 0.94 -66.69
N VAL A 153 -37.07 0.12 -66.55
CA VAL A 153 -37.75 -0.09 -65.26
C VAL A 153 -36.80 -0.77 -64.26
N GLY A 154 -36.08 -1.81 -64.66
CA GLY A 154 -35.11 -2.49 -63.80
C GLY A 154 -33.95 -1.58 -63.35
N THR A 155 -33.41 -0.76 -64.27
CA THR A 155 -32.35 0.21 -63.93
C THR A 155 -32.86 1.36 -63.07
N MET A 156 -34.11 1.82 -63.24
CA MET A 156 -34.75 2.78 -62.33
C MET A 156 -35.00 2.18 -60.93
N THR A 157 -35.42 0.92 -60.83
CA THR A 157 -35.56 0.22 -59.54
C THR A 157 -34.22 0.17 -58.81
N HIS A 158 -33.15 -0.30 -59.46
CA HIS A 158 -31.82 -0.35 -58.85
C HIS A 158 -31.24 1.04 -58.52
N LEU A 159 -31.52 2.07 -59.32
CA LEU A 159 -31.13 3.44 -59.00
C LEU A 159 -31.88 3.96 -57.77
N SER A 160 -33.16 3.64 -57.61
CA SER A 160 -33.97 3.98 -56.44
C SER A 160 -33.51 3.25 -55.18
N GLU A 161 -33.25 1.94 -55.27
CA GLU A 161 -32.66 1.12 -54.19
C GLU A 161 -31.31 1.70 -53.74
N ARG A 162 -30.39 1.93 -54.69
CA ARG A 162 -29.07 2.54 -54.42
C ARG A 162 -29.20 3.93 -53.80
N SER A 163 -30.17 4.74 -54.25
CA SER A 163 -30.46 6.06 -53.69
C SER A 163 -30.91 5.97 -52.23
N ALA A 164 -31.81 5.04 -51.93
CA ALA A 164 -32.26 4.78 -50.56
C ALA A 164 -31.12 4.29 -49.66
N THR A 165 -30.26 3.38 -50.15
CA THR A 165 -29.09 2.88 -49.42
C THR A 165 -28.07 3.98 -49.12
N VAL A 166 -27.67 4.79 -50.11
CA VAL A 166 -26.69 5.87 -49.92
C VAL A 166 -27.22 6.94 -48.95
N LEU A 167 -28.51 7.30 -49.06
CA LEU A 167 -29.15 8.24 -48.14
C LEU A 167 -29.32 7.66 -46.71
N ALA A 168 -29.56 6.35 -46.58
CA ALA A 168 -29.62 5.67 -45.28
C ALA A 168 -28.24 5.62 -44.62
N GLN A 169 -27.19 5.32 -45.38
CA GLN A 169 -25.80 5.30 -44.90
C GLN A 169 -25.36 6.69 -44.42
N ALA A 170 -25.56 7.74 -45.22
CA ALA A 170 -25.23 9.11 -44.81
C ALA A 170 -25.97 9.55 -43.53
N LYS A 171 -27.23 9.11 -43.34
CA LYS A 171 -27.98 9.34 -42.10
C LYS A 171 -27.46 8.53 -40.91
N ALA A 172 -26.88 7.35 -41.13
CA ALA A 172 -26.24 6.54 -40.08
C ALA A 172 -24.88 7.12 -39.66
N ASP A 173 -24.08 7.58 -40.62
CA ASP A 173 -22.79 8.23 -40.38
C ASP A 173 -22.97 9.55 -39.61
N GLN A 174 -23.94 10.38 -40.00
CA GLN A 174 -24.27 11.61 -39.27
C GLN A 174 -24.71 11.32 -37.82
N LYS A 175 -25.57 10.32 -37.60
CA LYS A 175 -25.96 9.89 -36.24
C LYS A 175 -24.76 9.43 -35.41
N THR A 176 -23.77 8.78 -36.04
CA THR A 176 -22.52 8.38 -35.39
C THR A 176 -21.69 9.60 -34.97
N VAL A 177 -21.61 10.63 -35.82
CA VAL A 177 -20.97 11.92 -35.49
C VAL A 177 -21.69 12.61 -34.32
N ASP A 178 -23.02 12.65 -34.33
CA ASP A 178 -23.83 13.29 -33.28
C ASP A 178 -23.71 12.57 -31.93
N ALA A 179 -23.68 11.23 -31.94
CA ALA A 179 -23.48 10.39 -30.77
C ALA A 179 -22.08 10.57 -30.17
N LEU A 180 -21.03 10.56 -31.01
CA LEU A 180 -19.66 10.84 -30.57
C LEU A 180 -19.51 12.27 -30.05
N ALA A 181 -20.20 13.25 -30.64
CA ALA A 181 -20.23 14.61 -30.12
C ALA A 181 -20.91 14.71 -28.74
N ALA A 182 -21.94 13.89 -28.47
CA ALA A 182 -22.55 13.79 -27.14
C ALA A 182 -21.61 13.13 -26.11
N GLN A 183 -20.99 12.00 -26.46
CA GLN A 183 -20.00 11.32 -25.62
C GLN A 183 -18.81 12.23 -25.29
N LYS A 184 -18.29 12.99 -26.28
CA LYS A 184 -17.25 13.99 -26.05
C LYS A 184 -17.65 15.07 -25.05
N ARG A 185 -18.89 15.61 -25.13
CA ARG A 185 -19.37 16.60 -24.14
C ARG A 185 -19.40 16.02 -22.72
N GLN A 186 -19.77 14.75 -22.56
CA GLN A 186 -19.72 14.04 -21.29
C GLN A 186 -18.28 13.82 -20.80
N ALA A 187 -17.37 13.37 -21.68
CA ALA A 187 -15.95 13.18 -21.35
C ALA A 187 -15.24 14.48 -20.97
N THR A 188 -15.50 15.60 -21.67
CA THR A 188 -14.98 16.92 -21.29
C THR A 188 -15.49 17.36 -19.91
N LYS A 189 -16.75 17.07 -19.56
CA LYS A 189 -17.26 17.34 -18.22
C LYS A 189 -16.59 16.46 -17.16
N ALA A 190 -16.41 15.17 -17.44
CA ALA A 190 -15.74 14.24 -16.53
C ALA A 190 -14.29 14.66 -16.27
N LEU A 191 -13.54 15.02 -17.32
CA LEU A 191 -12.18 15.56 -17.23
C LEU A 191 -12.12 16.84 -16.39
N ALA A 192 -13.07 17.77 -16.55
CA ALA A 192 -13.14 18.97 -15.73
C ALA A 192 -13.34 18.62 -14.24
N THR A 193 -14.31 17.76 -13.93
CA THR A 193 -14.54 17.29 -12.55
C THR A 193 -13.34 16.56 -11.96
N ALA A 194 -12.66 15.70 -12.73
CA ALA A 194 -11.43 15.03 -12.28
C ALA A 194 -10.26 16.01 -12.08
N THR A 195 -10.18 17.08 -12.89
CA THR A 195 -9.18 18.16 -12.74
C THR A 195 -9.44 18.95 -11.45
N ASP A 196 -10.69 19.34 -11.18
CA ASP A 196 -11.07 20.05 -9.96
C ASP A 196 -10.86 19.18 -8.70
N ALA A 197 -11.18 17.88 -8.77
CA ALA A 197 -10.90 16.92 -7.70
C ALA A 197 -9.39 16.76 -7.45
N THR A 198 -8.59 16.61 -8.51
CA THR A 198 -7.12 16.50 -8.44
C THR A 198 -6.51 17.74 -7.80
N LYS A 199 -6.95 18.93 -8.19
CA LYS A 199 -6.51 20.18 -7.57
C LYS A 199 -6.88 20.23 -6.09
N THR A 200 -8.13 19.91 -5.74
CA THR A 200 -8.61 19.92 -4.36
C THR A 200 -7.82 18.94 -3.48
N ALA A 201 -7.50 17.76 -4.00
CA ALA A 201 -6.67 16.77 -3.32
C ALA A 201 -5.21 17.23 -3.17
N LEU A 202 -4.63 17.87 -4.20
CA LEU A 202 -3.27 18.45 -4.13
C LEU A 202 -3.18 19.56 -3.08
N ASP A 203 -4.13 20.50 -3.09
CA ASP A 203 -4.19 21.58 -2.11
C ASP A 203 -4.30 21.00 -0.69
N ALA A 204 -5.18 20.01 -0.46
CA ALA A 204 -5.32 19.33 0.83
C ALA A 204 -4.08 18.52 1.25
N ALA A 205 -3.37 17.88 0.31
CA ALA A 205 -2.13 17.15 0.57
C ALA A 205 -0.99 18.09 0.97
N ASN A 206 -0.84 19.23 0.29
CA ASN A 206 0.12 20.27 0.65
C ASN A 206 -0.16 20.84 2.04
N ASP A 207 -1.42 21.14 2.35
CA ASP A 207 -1.86 21.68 3.64
C ASP A 207 -1.61 20.67 4.79
N THR A 208 -1.77 19.38 4.51
CA THR A 208 -1.50 18.27 5.44
C THR A 208 0.00 18.09 5.67
N ALA A 209 0.80 18.07 4.60
CA ALA A 209 2.26 17.98 4.67
C ALA A 209 2.87 19.15 5.46
N ALA A 210 2.37 20.37 5.26
CA ALA A 210 2.82 21.54 6.01
C ALA A 210 2.57 21.42 7.53
N LYS A 211 1.40 20.91 7.94
CA LYS A 211 1.03 20.70 9.35
C LYS A 211 1.89 19.61 9.99
N ALA A 212 2.02 18.46 9.33
CA ALA A 212 2.85 17.35 9.80
C ALA A 212 4.35 17.72 9.88
N GLN A 213 4.86 18.52 8.94
CA GLN A 213 6.27 18.94 8.91
C GLN A 213 6.69 19.73 10.17
N GLY A 214 5.77 20.49 10.78
CA GLY A 214 6.01 21.11 12.09
C GLY A 214 6.17 20.06 13.20
N GLN A 215 5.22 19.13 13.29
CA GLN A 215 5.20 18.07 14.30
C GLN A 215 6.42 17.15 14.20
N LEU A 216 6.78 16.67 13.00
CA LEU A 216 7.98 15.84 12.79
C LEU A 216 9.28 16.57 13.18
N THR A 217 9.34 17.90 13.08
CA THR A 217 10.54 18.66 13.49
C THR A 217 10.67 18.74 15.01
N ALA A 218 9.58 18.99 15.72
CA ALA A 218 9.56 18.95 17.19
C ALA A 218 9.89 17.53 17.70
N ALA A 219 9.25 16.50 17.13
CA ALA A 219 9.46 15.10 17.51
C ALA A 219 10.92 14.64 17.27
N GLN A 220 11.53 14.99 16.13
CA GLN A 220 12.94 14.65 15.85
C GLN A 220 13.91 15.31 16.86
N SER A 221 13.71 16.58 17.21
CA SER A 221 14.56 17.27 18.18
C SER A 221 14.44 16.66 19.58
N GLN A 222 13.22 16.31 20.00
CA GLN A 222 12.98 15.67 21.30
C GLN A 222 13.46 14.20 21.32
N GLN A 223 13.38 13.49 20.19
CA GLN A 223 13.94 12.15 20.03
C GLN A 223 15.46 12.14 20.21
N GLN A 224 16.17 13.13 19.64
CA GLN A 224 17.62 13.25 19.83
C GLN A 224 17.97 13.53 21.30
N GLU A 225 17.29 14.49 21.93
CA GLU A 225 17.48 14.83 23.35
C GLU A 225 17.32 13.60 24.27
N VAL A 226 16.24 12.82 24.06
CA VAL A 226 15.95 11.61 24.84
C VAL A 226 16.99 10.50 24.59
N LEU A 227 17.50 10.35 23.35
CA LEU A 227 18.57 9.40 23.05
C LEU A 227 19.92 9.80 23.68
N GLU A 228 20.23 11.10 23.76
CA GLU A 228 21.42 11.61 24.44
C GLU A 228 21.31 11.40 25.97
N GLN A 229 20.12 11.59 26.55
CA GLN A 229 19.82 11.29 27.96
C GLN A 229 19.97 9.79 28.28
N LEU A 230 19.41 8.92 27.45
CA LEU A 230 19.54 7.47 27.59
C LEU A 230 20.99 6.99 27.47
N ALA A 231 21.74 7.50 26.49
CA ALA A 231 23.16 7.18 26.32
C ALA A 231 23.99 7.62 27.54
N PHE A 232 23.76 8.82 28.08
CA PHE A 232 24.43 9.31 29.28
C PHE A 232 24.14 8.47 30.52
N LEU A 233 22.89 8.05 30.74
CA LEU A 233 22.50 7.20 31.88
C LEU A 233 23.12 5.80 31.78
N LYS A 234 23.01 5.16 30.61
CA LYS A 234 23.48 3.78 30.40
C LYS A 234 25.00 3.68 30.26
N GLY A 235 25.69 4.76 29.87
CA GLY A 235 27.12 4.75 29.55
C GLY A 235 27.42 4.20 28.16
N SER A 236 26.44 4.30 27.26
CA SER A 236 26.48 3.82 25.88
C SER A 236 26.62 5.01 24.90
N THR A 237 26.48 4.76 23.60
CA THR A 237 26.42 5.82 22.57
C THR A 237 25.01 5.95 22.02
N VAL A 238 24.66 7.15 21.53
CA VAL A 238 23.39 7.42 20.84
C VAL A 238 23.14 6.42 19.69
N ALA A 239 24.19 5.99 18.99
CA ALA A 239 24.12 4.99 17.93
C ALA A 239 23.83 3.56 18.45
N ALA A 240 24.31 3.19 19.64
CA ALA A 240 24.00 1.91 20.26
C ALA A 240 22.55 1.87 20.78
N GLU A 241 22.08 2.97 21.41
CA GLU A 241 20.69 3.09 21.85
C GLU A 241 19.72 3.11 20.67
N SER A 242 19.96 3.92 19.63
CA SER A 242 19.08 3.96 18.46
C SER A 242 19.02 2.63 17.70
N ALA A 243 20.13 1.89 17.64
CA ALA A 243 20.14 0.51 17.13
C ALA A 243 19.32 -0.44 18.01
N TYR A 244 19.43 -0.37 19.34
CA TYR A 244 18.65 -1.17 20.29
C TYR A 244 17.14 -0.90 20.13
N PHE A 245 16.70 0.36 20.14
CA PHE A 245 15.29 0.71 19.95
C PHE A 245 14.78 0.32 18.54
N THR A 246 15.61 0.43 17.50
CA THR A 246 15.26 -0.04 16.15
C THR A 246 15.05 -1.56 16.11
N GLN A 247 15.88 -2.32 16.81
CA GLN A 247 15.73 -3.77 16.92
C GLN A 247 14.50 -4.15 17.78
N GLN A 248 14.25 -3.43 18.87
CA GLN A 248 13.09 -3.65 19.74
C GLN A 248 11.77 -3.40 18.99
N ARG A 249 11.67 -2.30 18.22
CA ARG A 249 10.50 -2.03 17.36
C ARG A 249 10.31 -3.08 16.28
N ALA A 250 11.39 -3.56 15.66
CA ALA A 250 11.31 -4.64 14.67
C ALA A 250 10.78 -5.94 15.29
N ALA A 251 11.23 -6.30 16.49
CA ALA A 251 10.71 -7.46 17.22
C ALA A 251 9.24 -7.28 17.67
N GLN A 252 8.85 -6.09 18.11
CA GLN A 252 7.46 -5.76 18.43
C GLN A 252 6.55 -5.85 17.20
N ALA A 253 6.98 -5.32 16.05
CA ALA A 253 6.23 -5.38 14.81
C ALA A 253 6.07 -6.83 14.32
N GLU A 254 7.12 -7.63 14.36
CA GLU A 254 7.06 -9.06 14.01
C GLU A 254 6.11 -9.85 14.94
N ALA A 255 6.09 -9.50 16.23
CA ALA A 255 5.16 -10.08 17.21
C ALA A 255 3.69 -9.63 16.98
N GLN A 256 3.45 -8.37 16.62
CA GLN A 256 2.12 -7.88 16.24
C GLN A 256 1.60 -8.59 14.99
N LEU A 257 2.44 -8.72 13.95
CA LEU A 257 2.09 -9.47 12.74
C LEU A 257 1.79 -10.94 13.05
N ALA A 258 2.57 -11.59 13.92
CA ALA A 258 2.29 -12.94 14.36
C ALA A 258 0.91 -13.03 15.06
N ALA A 259 0.63 -12.14 16.02
CA ALA A 259 -0.63 -12.12 16.78
C ALA A 259 -1.87 -11.82 15.93
N GLN A 260 -1.77 -10.91 14.96
CA GLN A 260 -2.85 -10.67 14.00
C GLN A 260 -3.15 -11.92 13.16
N THR A 261 -2.10 -12.59 12.68
CA THR A 261 -2.27 -13.72 11.77
C THR A 261 -2.81 -14.99 12.44
N THR A 262 -2.53 -15.21 13.73
CA THR A 262 -3.22 -16.26 14.50
C THR A 262 -4.67 -15.90 14.77
N ALA A 263 -5.00 -14.62 14.99
CA ALA A 263 -6.39 -14.17 15.14
C ALA A 263 -7.21 -14.34 13.84
N THR A 264 -6.65 -14.02 12.66
CA THR A 264 -7.36 -14.24 11.38
C THR A 264 -7.51 -15.72 11.04
N GLY A 265 -6.51 -16.55 11.38
CA GLY A 265 -6.55 -18.00 11.16
C GLY A 265 -7.70 -18.71 11.87
N GLY A 266 -8.21 -18.16 12.98
CA GLY A 266 -9.33 -18.73 13.73
C GLY A 266 -10.71 -18.61 13.07
N SER A 267 -10.85 -17.78 12.02
CA SER A 267 -12.15 -17.52 11.35
C SER A 267 -12.28 -18.18 9.96
N GLY A 268 -11.24 -18.86 9.48
CA GLY A 268 -11.15 -19.41 8.12
C GLY A 268 -11.59 -20.87 7.99
N SER A 269 -12.76 -21.25 8.49
CA SER A 269 -13.20 -22.67 8.51
C SER A 269 -14.71 -22.90 8.29
N ALA A 270 -15.34 -22.13 7.39
CA ALA A 270 -16.63 -22.48 6.80
C ALA A 270 -16.90 -21.70 5.50
N ASP A 271 -16.42 -22.20 4.36
CA ASP A 271 -17.27 -22.67 3.25
C ASP A 271 -16.40 -23.01 2.02
N SER A 272 -16.82 -24.00 1.26
CA SER A 272 -16.28 -24.34 -0.06
C SER A 272 -17.44 -24.94 -0.86
N PRO A 273 -18.20 -24.11 -1.60
CA PRO A 273 -19.39 -24.55 -2.28
C PRO A 273 -19.01 -25.51 -3.43
N SER A 274 -19.08 -26.80 -3.13
CA SER A 274 -19.06 -27.84 -4.15
C SER A 274 -20.27 -27.66 -5.05
N ALA A 275 -20.06 -27.61 -6.35
CA ALA A 275 -21.14 -27.45 -7.30
C ALA A 275 -21.93 -28.78 -7.41
N ASP A 276 -23.20 -28.75 -7.06
CA ASP A 276 -24.19 -29.66 -7.63
C ASP A 276 -25.58 -29.02 -7.68
N GLY A 277 -26.43 -29.48 -8.61
CA GLY A 277 -27.66 -28.78 -9.00
C GLY A 277 -28.94 -29.30 -8.32
N GLY A 278 -29.86 -28.40 -7.99
CA GLY A 278 -31.22 -28.76 -7.55
C GLY A 278 -32.16 -27.55 -7.51
N SER A 279 -33.32 -27.63 -8.14
CA SER A 279 -34.31 -26.54 -8.17
C SER A 279 -35.50 -26.83 -7.27
N SER A 280 -35.96 -25.82 -6.52
CA SER A 280 -37.39 -25.63 -6.22
C SER A 280 -37.69 -24.22 -5.69
N THR A 281 -38.93 -23.81 -5.91
CA THR A 281 -39.55 -22.51 -5.66
C THR A 281 -39.80 -22.19 -4.18
N ALA A 282 -39.51 -20.94 -3.77
CA ALA A 282 -40.38 -19.89 -3.17
C ALA A 282 -41.60 -20.27 -2.25
N PRO A 283 -42.13 -19.35 -1.39
CA PRO A 283 -41.65 -18.02 -0.94
C PRO A 283 -41.73 -17.78 0.61
N SER A 284 -41.47 -16.53 1.02
CA SER A 284 -41.57 -15.97 2.38
C SER A 284 -43.00 -15.81 2.93
N ALA A 285 -43.19 -15.95 4.27
CA ALA A 285 -43.87 -14.95 5.14
C ALA A 285 -43.97 -15.38 6.63
N GLY A 286 -43.99 -14.40 7.57
CA GLY A 286 -44.82 -14.51 8.79
C GLY A 286 -44.21 -14.31 10.20
N GLY A 287 -44.13 -13.06 10.68
CA GLY A 287 -44.09 -12.71 12.12
C GLY A 287 -42.77 -12.94 12.89
N GLY A 288 -42.54 -12.32 14.06
CA GLY A 288 -43.30 -11.24 14.71
C GLY A 288 -42.85 -10.96 16.16
N SER A 289 -43.01 -9.71 16.61
CA SER A 289 -42.94 -9.22 18.01
C SER A 289 -41.59 -9.20 18.76
N THR A 290 -41.23 -7.99 19.21
CA THR A 290 -40.31 -7.67 20.32
C THR A 290 -41.12 -7.27 21.57
N PRO A 291 -40.56 -6.73 22.67
CA PRO A 291 -39.33 -7.03 23.42
C PRO A 291 -39.62 -7.38 24.91
N SER A 292 -38.60 -7.67 25.74
CA SER A 292 -38.69 -7.54 27.21
C SER A 292 -37.31 -7.36 27.90
N ARG A 293 -37.31 -6.77 29.10
CA ARG A 293 -36.12 -6.43 29.93
C ARG A 293 -36.07 -7.28 31.23
N PRO A 294 -35.02 -7.20 32.08
CA PRO A 294 -34.60 -8.34 32.93
C PRO A 294 -35.07 -8.31 34.40
N ALA A 295 -34.88 -9.45 35.08
CA ALA A 295 -34.94 -9.62 36.54
C ALA A 295 -33.87 -10.66 36.97
N THR A 296 -32.87 -10.26 37.78
CA THR A 296 -32.69 -10.55 39.24
C THR A 296 -32.19 -11.96 39.64
N SER A 297 -31.05 -11.97 40.34
CA SER A 297 -30.36 -13.06 41.07
C SER A 297 -31.07 -13.43 42.41
N PRO A 298 -30.53 -14.19 43.42
CA PRO A 298 -29.18 -14.81 43.57
C PRO A 298 -29.08 -16.22 44.23
N GLY A 299 -27.84 -16.74 44.37
CA GLY A 299 -27.45 -17.82 45.31
C GLY A 299 -26.46 -18.85 44.70
N SER A 300 -25.52 -19.47 45.43
CA SER A 300 -25.01 -19.26 46.80
C SER A 300 -23.65 -20.01 47.00
N GLY A 301 -22.89 -19.68 48.06
CA GLY A 301 -21.57 -20.28 48.41
C GLY A 301 -20.36 -19.55 47.77
N ALA A 302 -19.36 -18.98 48.46
CA ALA A 302 -18.70 -19.24 49.77
C ALA A 302 -17.86 -20.54 49.81
N GLY A 303 -16.61 -20.55 50.29
CA GLY A 303 -15.76 -19.46 50.81
C GLY A 303 -14.30 -19.92 51.04
N ALA A 304 -13.36 -18.98 51.21
CA ALA A 304 -11.91 -19.27 51.25
C ALA A 304 -11.34 -19.59 52.65
N SER A 305 -10.18 -20.24 52.73
CA SER A 305 -9.38 -20.39 53.97
C SER A 305 -7.89 -20.66 53.72
N THR A 306 -7.04 -19.90 54.43
CA THR A 306 -5.64 -20.16 54.81
C THR A 306 -5.49 -19.67 56.27
N PRO A 307 -4.34 -19.75 57.00
CA PRO A 307 -3.03 -20.36 56.73
C PRO A 307 -2.56 -21.27 57.91
N THR A 308 -1.23 -21.39 58.15
CA THR A 308 -0.50 -21.57 59.45
C THR A 308 0.48 -22.77 59.52
N ALA A 309 1.61 -22.60 60.23
CA ALA A 309 2.61 -23.64 60.57
C ALA A 309 3.31 -23.34 61.93
N PRO A 310 3.79 -24.36 62.68
CA PRO A 310 5.20 -24.39 63.15
C PRO A 310 5.82 -25.82 63.33
N LYS A 311 7.07 -25.93 63.84
CA LYS A 311 7.96 -27.13 63.74
C LYS A 311 8.96 -27.36 64.91
N PRO A 312 9.02 -28.58 65.48
CA PRO A 312 10.24 -29.27 65.98
C PRO A 312 10.51 -30.56 65.13
N ALA A 313 11.22 -31.65 65.46
CA ALA A 313 12.08 -32.12 66.57
C ALA A 313 13.16 -33.13 66.03
N ALA A 314 13.93 -33.84 66.89
CA ALA A 314 14.83 -34.98 66.56
C ALA A 314 15.03 -35.91 67.80
N PRO A 315 15.56 -37.16 67.68
CA PRO A 315 17.03 -37.39 67.82
C PRO A 315 17.63 -38.61 67.05
N GLN A 316 18.94 -38.88 67.25
CA GLN A 316 19.79 -39.96 66.65
C GLN A 316 20.21 -41.03 67.71
N PRO A 317 20.92 -42.17 67.44
CA PRO A 317 22.23 -42.35 66.76
C PRO A 317 22.16 -43.39 65.59
N ALA A 318 23.11 -44.26 65.15
CA ALA A 318 24.45 -44.76 65.56
C ALA A 318 25.27 -45.34 64.36
N ALA A 319 26.31 -46.17 64.58
CA ALA A 319 27.17 -46.83 63.55
C ALA A 319 27.74 -48.20 64.02
N PRO A 320 28.49 -48.98 63.19
CA PRO A 320 29.98 -48.94 63.25
C PRO A 320 30.76 -49.23 61.93
N LYS A 321 32.11 -49.21 62.02
CA LYS A 321 33.17 -49.37 60.97
C LYS A 321 34.55 -49.61 61.66
N PRO A 322 35.72 -49.82 61.00
CA PRO A 322 36.06 -50.16 59.59
C PRO A 322 37.13 -51.31 59.42
N ALA A 323 37.59 -51.61 58.19
CA ALA A 323 38.89 -52.28 57.93
C ALA A 323 39.46 -51.99 56.51
N ALA A 324 40.79 -51.91 56.35
CA ALA A 324 41.52 -51.77 55.07
C ALA A 324 43.07 -51.96 55.24
N PRO A 325 43.82 -52.33 54.19
CA PRO A 325 45.27 -52.03 54.06
C PRO A 325 45.64 -51.21 52.79
N LYS A 326 46.95 -50.95 52.56
CA LYS A 326 47.49 -49.84 51.72
C LYS A 326 48.63 -50.30 50.73
N PRO A 327 49.58 -49.48 50.18
CA PRO A 327 49.72 -49.28 48.72
C PRO A 327 51.11 -49.60 48.08
N SER A 328 51.27 -49.37 46.77
CA SER A 328 52.56 -49.11 46.05
C SER A 328 52.36 -48.50 44.64
N ALA A 329 53.42 -47.96 44.00
CA ALA A 329 53.44 -47.32 42.66
C ALA A 329 54.82 -47.55 41.97
N PRO A 330 55.02 -47.43 40.62
CA PRO A 330 55.03 -46.14 39.89
C PRO A 330 54.51 -46.17 38.41
N LYS A 331 55.21 -45.51 37.46
CA LYS A 331 54.72 -44.85 36.20
C LYS A 331 54.96 -45.68 34.88
N PRO A 332 54.86 -45.17 33.62
CA PRO A 332 53.80 -45.47 32.64
C PRO A 332 54.23 -46.19 31.32
N SER A 333 53.27 -46.61 30.49
CA SER A 333 53.37 -46.76 29.01
C SER A 333 52.00 -46.95 28.34
N ALA A 334 51.91 -46.81 27.00
CA ALA A 334 50.64 -46.58 26.27
C ALA A 334 50.17 -47.72 25.34
N PRO A 335 48.85 -47.87 25.10
CA PRO A 335 48.28 -48.67 24.01
C PRO A 335 48.17 -47.89 22.68
N LYS A 336 48.18 -48.63 21.56
CA LYS A 336 48.22 -48.14 20.18
C LYS A 336 46.84 -47.69 19.66
N PRO A 337 46.70 -46.55 18.95
CA PRO A 337 45.44 -46.15 18.30
C PRO A 337 44.98 -47.14 17.22
N ALA A 338 43.67 -47.37 17.12
CA ALA A 338 43.05 -48.00 15.97
C ALA A 338 42.94 -46.99 14.80
N ALA A 339 43.15 -47.46 13.57
CA ALA A 339 43.12 -46.59 12.39
C ALA A 339 41.67 -46.17 12.04
N PRO A 340 41.41 -44.88 11.74
CA PRO A 340 40.11 -44.44 11.27
C PRO A 340 39.83 -44.94 9.85
N LYS A 341 38.56 -45.30 9.60
CA LYS A 341 38.06 -45.60 8.24
C LYS A 341 38.18 -44.35 7.36
N PRO A 342 38.61 -44.45 6.09
CA PRO A 342 38.72 -43.28 5.21
C PRO A 342 37.38 -42.55 5.09
N SER A 343 37.38 -41.25 5.39
CA SER A 343 36.25 -40.36 5.14
C SER A 343 35.98 -40.26 3.64
N ALA A 344 34.70 -40.17 3.26
CA ALA A 344 34.35 -39.78 1.90
C ALA A 344 34.90 -38.37 1.60
N PRO A 345 35.23 -38.05 0.32
CA PRO A 345 35.63 -36.69 -0.04
C PRO A 345 34.57 -35.66 0.38
N PRO A 346 34.96 -34.45 0.80
CA PRO A 346 34.01 -33.37 1.03
C PRO A 346 33.15 -33.15 -0.22
N ALA A 347 31.84 -33.00 -0.03
CA ALA A 347 30.98 -32.55 -1.12
C ALA A 347 31.49 -31.20 -1.65
N PRO A 348 31.44 -30.94 -2.96
CA PRO A 348 31.82 -29.63 -3.50
C PRO A 348 31.06 -28.53 -2.78
N ALA A 349 31.75 -27.44 -2.43
CA ALA A 349 31.09 -26.26 -1.88
C ALA A 349 29.98 -25.81 -2.84
N PRO A 350 28.78 -25.45 -2.36
CA PRO A 350 27.71 -25.01 -3.24
C PRO A 350 28.19 -23.83 -4.06
N ALA A 351 28.01 -23.91 -5.39
CA ALA A 351 28.31 -22.80 -6.29
C ALA A 351 27.55 -21.55 -5.81
N PRO A 352 28.12 -20.33 -5.98
CA PRO A 352 27.47 -19.11 -5.54
C PRO A 352 26.10 -19.00 -6.22
N SER A 353 25.04 -19.21 -5.42
CA SER A 353 23.67 -19.17 -5.91
C SER A 353 23.37 -17.76 -6.41
N THR A 354 22.99 -17.64 -7.68
CA THR A 354 22.46 -16.39 -8.23
C THR A 354 21.39 -15.85 -7.27
N PRO A 355 21.46 -14.57 -6.83
CA PRO A 355 20.46 -14.00 -5.95
C PRO A 355 19.06 -14.24 -6.50
N SER A 356 18.11 -14.62 -5.63
CA SER A 356 16.71 -14.72 -6.04
C SER A 356 16.22 -13.35 -6.51
N ARG A 357 15.22 -13.32 -7.41
CA ARG A 357 14.62 -12.04 -7.85
C ARG A 357 14.13 -11.19 -6.67
N ALA A 358 13.61 -11.84 -5.62
CA ALA A 358 13.31 -11.21 -4.34
C ALA A 358 14.53 -10.52 -3.69
N ALA A 359 15.67 -11.22 -3.57
CA ALA A 359 16.90 -10.66 -3.02
C ALA A 359 17.49 -9.53 -3.90
N GLY A 360 17.36 -9.64 -5.24
CA GLY A 360 17.76 -8.59 -6.18
C GLY A 360 16.89 -7.34 -6.08
N ALA A 361 15.57 -7.47 -5.92
CA ALA A 361 14.65 -6.35 -5.70
C ALA A 361 14.93 -5.66 -4.35
N ILE A 362 15.18 -6.42 -3.28
CA ILE A 362 15.62 -5.87 -1.99
C ILE A 362 16.96 -5.12 -2.15
N ALA A 363 17.91 -5.69 -2.90
CA ALA A 363 19.21 -5.04 -3.14
C ALA A 363 19.07 -3.74 -3.94
N PHE A 364 18.20 -3.71 -4.96
CA PHE A 364 17.86 -2.50 -5.71
C PHE A 364 17.29 -1.42 -4.78
N ALA A 365 16.26 -1.75 -4.00
CA ALA A 365 15.61 -0.78 -3.10
C ALA A 365 16.56 -0.30 -1.99
N ARG A 366 17.42 -1.18 -1.46
CA ARG A 366 18.48 -0.81 -0.51
C ARG A 366 19.53 0.13 -1.10
N ALA A 367 19.84 -0.01 -2.39
CA ALA A 367 20.78 0.88 -3.07
C ALA A 367 20.24 2.31 -3.26
N GLN A 368 18.94 2.54 -3.08
CA GLN A 368 18.33 3.88 -3.13
C GLN A 368 18.23 4.54 -1.73
N ILE A 369 18.64 3.87 -0.63
CA ILE A 369 18.48 4.42 0.72
C ILE A 369 19.21 5.77 0.86
N GLY A 370 18.48 6.79 1.28
CA GLY A 370 18.93 8.19 1.32
C GLY A 370 18.46 9.05 0.14
N ASP A 371 17.92 8.46 -0.94
CA ASP A 371 17.28 9.22 -2.02
C ASP A 371 16.03 9.96 -1.52
N ALA A 372 15.76 11.12 -2.13
CA ALA A 372 14.60 11.93 -1.80
C ALA A 372 13.29 11.26 -2.27
N TYR A 373 12.23 11.47 -1.50
CA TYR A 373 10.88 11.08 -1.93
C TYR A 373 10.31 12.16 -2.85
N GLU A 374 9.74 11.76 -3.98
CA GLU A 374 8.98 12.65 -4.88
C GLU A 374 7.69 11.93 -5.29
N PHE A 375 6.57 12.64 -5.26
CA PHE A 375 5.27 12.06 -5.53
C PHE A 375 5.09 11.79 -7.04
N GLY A 376 4.79 10.55 -7.43
CA GLY A 376 4.90 10.09 -8.82
C GLY A 376 6.34 9.70 -9.22
N GLY A 377 7.27 9.61 -8.26
CA GLY A 377 8.68 9.35 -8.50
C GLY A 377 8.99 7.89 -8.82
N ALA A 378 9.51 7.64 -10.03
CA ALA A 378 9.95 6.32 -10.52
C ALA A 378 11.49 6.21 -10.68
N GLY A 379 12.25 7.05 -9.98
CA GLY A 379 13.72 7.08 -10.03
C GLY A 379 14.30 8.04 -11.08
N PRO A 380 15.62 8.02 -11.30
CA PRO A 380 16.61 7.15 -10.64
C PRO A 380 17.13 7.69 -9.30
N SER A 381 16.64 8.84 -8.81
CA SER A 381 17.08 9.47 -7.55
C SER A 381 15.94 10.16 -6.78
N ARG A 382 14.71 9.77 -7.10
CA ARG A 382 13.44 10.38 -6.68
C ARG A 382 12.35 9.33 -6.70
N TRP A 383 11.74 9.03 -5.56
CA TRP A 383 10.87 7.86 -5.43
C TRP A 383 9.58 8.15 -4.66
N ASP A 384 8.44 7.63 -5.10
CA ASP A 384 7.37 7.27 -4.16
C ASP A 384 7.42 5.77 -3.84
N CYS A 385 6.54 5.33 -2.96
CA CYS A 385 6.46 3.95 -2.50
C CYS A 385 6.25 2.98 -3.66
N SER A 386 5.14 3.13 -4.38
CA SER A 386 4.77 2.23 -5.47
C SER A 386 5.74 2.32 -6.66
N GLY A 387 6.37 3.48 -6.88
CA GLY A 387 7.43 3.70 -7.86
C GLY A 387 8.74 2.98 -7.51
N LEU A 388 9.17 3.04 -6.24
CA LEU A 388 10.31 2.27 -5.73
C LEU A 388 10.06 0.76 -5.86
N VAL A 389 8.86 0.30 -5.47
CA VAL A 389 8.43 -1.10 -5.59
C VAL A 389 8.43 -1.53 -7.07
N MET A 390 7.82 -0.74 -7.95
CA MET A 390 7.77 -1.00 -9.40
C MET A 390 9.18 -1.12 -10.00
N ALA A 391 10.08 -0.18 -9.71
CA ALA A 391 11.44 -0.21 -10.23
C ALA A 391 12.27 -1.37 -9.66
N ALA A 392 12.12 -1.66 -8.36
CA ALA A 392 12.80 -2.77 -7.71
C ALA A 392 12.47 -4.12 -8.37
N TYR A 393 11.20 -4.41 -8.64
CA TYR A 393 10.81 -5.65 -9.32
C TYR A 393 11.03 -5.62 -10.83
N SER A 394 10.87 -4.47 -11.48
CA SER A 394 11.21 -4.28 -12.91
C SER A 394 12.69 -4.54 -13.19
N SER A 395 13.59 -4.12 -12.29
CA SER A 395 15.04 -4.42 -12.37
C SER A 395 15.36 -5.92 -12.37
N GLN A 396 14.43 -6.75 -11.89
CA GLN A 396 14.52 -8.21 -11.82
C GLN A 396 13.68 -8.90 -12.90
N GLY A 397 13.10 -8.12 -13.81
CA GLY A 397 12.23 -8.57 -14.88
C GLY A 397 10.87 -9.07 -14.39
N ILE A 398 10.25 -8.43 -13.40
CA ILE A 398 8.90 -8.77 -12.89
C ILE A 398 7.97 -7.54 -12.99
N ALA A 399 6.78 -7.73 -13.55
CA ALA A 399 5.71 -6.74 -13.53
C ALA A 399 5.07 -6.58 -12.13
N THR A 400 4.76 -5.34 -11.74
CA THR A 400 3.94 -5.06 -10.53
C THR A 400 2.50 -4.65 -10.83
N GLY A 401 2.17 -4.36 -12.10
CA GLY A 401 0.83 -3.90 -12.50
C GLY A 401 0.68 -2.39 -12.67
N GLY A 402 1.69 -1.60 -12.29
CA GLY A 402 1.74 -0.15 -12.55
C GLY A 402 2.25 0.67 -11.38
N HIS A 403 2.21 2.00 -11.54
CA HIS A 403 2.70 2.98 -10.57
C HIS A 403 1.56 3.48 -9.67
N ASN A 404 0.91 2.57 -8.93
CA ASN A 404 -0.09 2.91 -7.92
C ASN A 404 -0.32 1.73 -6.95
N VAL A 405 -0.31 1.99 -5.64
CA VAL A 405 -0.50 0.99 -4.56
C VAL A 405 -1.72 0.08 -4.79
N VAL A 406 -2.87 0.66 -5.14
CA VAL A 406 -4.15 -0.04 -5.35
C VAL A 406 -4.11 -0.88 -6.63
N TRP A 407 -3.46 -0.37 -7.69
CA TRP A 407 -3.26 -1.13 -8.92
C TRP A 407 -2.33 -2.31 -8.71
N GLN A 408 -1.23 -2.15 -7.96
CA GLN A 408 -0.30 -3.26 -7.68
C GLN A 408 -0.99 -4.37 -6.88
N TYR A 409 -1.73 -4.02 -5.82
CA TYR A 409 -2.51 -5.00 -5.07
C TYR A 409 -3.52 -5.74 -5.96
N ASN A 410 -4.29 -5.00 -6.79
CA ASN A 410 -5.29 -5.61 -7.67
C ASN A 410 -4.69 -6.43 -8.82
N TYR A 411 -3.50 -6.08 -9.31
CA TYR A 411 -2.75 -6.88 -10.27
C TYR A 411 -2.31 -8.20 -9.65
N PHE A 412 -1.63 -8.18 -8.50
CA PHE A 412 -1.24 -9.43 -7.82
C PHE A 412 -2.44 -10.24 -7.35
N LYS A 413 -3.60 -9.62 -7.10
CA LYS A 413 -4.88 -10.31 -6.89
C LYS A 413 -5.36 -11.03 -8.15
N SER A 414 -5.37 -10.37 -9.32
CA SER A 414 -5.90 -10.96 -10.55
C SER A 414 -5.07 -12.12 -11.09
N ILE A 415 -3.74 -12.10 -10.89
CA ILE A 415 -2.85 -13.19 -11.31
C ILE A 415 -2.63 -14.29 -10.24
N GLY A 416 -3.38 -14.27 -9.14
CA GLY A 416 -3.26 -15.28 -8.07
C GLY A 416 -1.88 -15.28 -7.40
N ARG A 417 -1.41 -14.10 -6.97
CA ARG A 417 -0.12 -13.88 -6.30
C ARG A 417 -0.22 -13.12 -4.97
N LEU A 418 -1.42 -12.92 -4.45
CA LEU A 418 -1.62 -12.60 -3.04
C LEU A 418 -1.41 -13.85 -2.18
N VAL A 419 -0.71 -13.66 -1.06
CA VAL A 419 -0.30 -14.69 -0.10
C VAL A 419 -0.71 -14.20 1.30
N PRO A 420 -1.26 -15.04 2.20
CA PRO A 420 -1.63 -14.61 3.55
C PRO A 420 -0.44 -14.02 4.31
N MET A 421 -0.67 -12.96 5.11
CA MET A 421 0.36 -12.28 5.90
C MET A 421 1.15 -13.22 6.85
N SER A 422 0.57 -14.36 7.24
CA SER A 422 1.23 -15.43 8.01
C SER A 422 2.38 -16.12 7.27
N GLN A 423 2.35 -16.12 5.94
CA GLN A 423 3.30 -16.82 5.07
C GLN A 423 4.33 -15.87 4.43
N ARG A 424 4.39 -14.59 4.87
CA ARG A 424 5.28 -13.55 4.35
C ARG A 424 6.76 -13.99 4.33
N GLN A 425 7.48 -13.59 3.29
CA GLN A 425 8.89 -13.88 3.05
C GLN A 425 9.61 -12.61 2.58
N PRO A 426 10.93 -12.45 2.85
CA PRO A 426 11.68 -11.30 2.35
C PRO A 426 11.57 -11.17 0.82
N GLY A 427 11.10 -10.02 0.35
CA GLY A 427 10.79 -9.77 -1.06
C GLY A 427 9.34 -10.05 -1.45
N ASP A 428 8.44 -10.18 -0.46
CA ASP A 428 7.01 -9.88 -0.65
C ASP A 428 6.74 -8.38 -0.50
N ILE A 429 5.65 -7.90 -1.09
CA ILE A 429 5.17 -6.51 -0.96
C ILE A 429 4.12 -6.43 0.14
N LEU A 430 4.33 -5.52 1.09
CA LEU A 430 3.38 -5.13 2.13
C LEU A 430 2.49 -4.00 1.60
N PHE A 431 1.19 -4.02 1.93
CA PHE A 431 0.23 -3.00 1.52
C PHE A 431 -0.52 -2.44 2.73
N TYR A 432 -0.51 -1.12 2.89
CA TYR A 432 -1.15 -0.39 3.98
C TYR A 432 -2.48 0.20 3.53
N SER A 433 -3.52 0.08 4.34
CA SER A 433 -4.86 0.59 4.04
C SER A 433 -5.53 1.27 5.23
N SER A 434 -6.17 2.41 4.96
CA SER A 434 -6.92 3.20 5.95
C SER A 434 -8.28 2.58 6.33
N ASN A 435 -8.73 1.56 5.59
CA ASN A 435 -10.05 0.94 5.76
C ASN A 435 -10.02 -0.60 5.74
N GLY A 436 -8.83 -1.22 5.78
CA GLY A 436 -8.66 -2.68 5.71
C GLY A 436 -8.98 -3.31 4.35
N ALA A 437 -9.27 -2.51 3.32
CA ALA A 437 -9.54 -2.96 1.96
C ALA A 437 -8.60 -2.29 0.93
N ALA A 438 -8.48 -2.90 -0.26
CA ALA A 438 -7.59 -2.42 -1.32
C ALA A 438 -7.91 -0.98 -1.76
N SER A 439 -9.16 -0.55 -1.69
CA SER A 439 -9.60 0.82 -2.05
C SER A 439 -9.13 1.90 -1.08
N GLY A 440 -8.77 1.54 0.17
CA GLY A 440 -8.11 2.44 1.11
C GLY A 440 -6.58 2.34 1.08
N GLY A 441 -6.02 1.58 0.12
CA GLY A 441 -4.58 1.31 0.01
C GLY A 441 -3.79 2.59 -0.22
N TYR A 442 -2.98 3.01 0.76
CA TYR A 442 -2.33 4.32 0.79
C TYR A 442 -0.79 4.29 0.74
N HIS A 443 -0.17 3.14 1.00
CA HIS A 443 1.27 2.97 0.99
C HIS A 443 1.65 1.51 0.73
N ASP A 444 2.84 1.28 0.18
CA ASP A 444 3.43 -0.06 0.04
C ASP A 444 4.93 -0.06 0.36
N SER A 445 5.48 -1.24 0.63
CA SER A 445 6.89 -1.44 0.97
C SER A 445 7.35 -2.86 0.69
N ILE A 446 8.66 -3.07 0.59
CA ILE A 446 9.25 -4.40 0.40
C ILE A 446 9.68 -4.97 1.76
N TYR A 447 9.10 -6.10 2.16
CA TYR A 447 9.47 -6.78 3.39
C TYR A 447 10.92 -7.28 3.31
N THR A 448 11.77 -6.91 4.28
CA THR A 448 13.19 -7.34 4.33
C THR A 448 13.45 -8.43 5.37
N GLY A 449 12.41 -8.85 6.12
CA GLY A 449 12.47 -9.89 7.14
C GLY A 449 12.55 -9.35 8.57
N ASN A 450 12.21 -10.18 9.56
CA ASN A 450 12.32 -9.88 10.99
C ASN A 450 11.65 -8.56 11.40
N GLY A 451 10.40 -8.33 10.96
CA GLY A 451 9.66 -7.09 11.26
C GLY A 451 10.20 -5.82 10.59
N ARG A 452 11.07 -5.95 9.57
CA ARG A 452 11.66 -4.82 8.82
C ARG A 452 11.20 -4.76 7.37
N MET A 453 11.28 -3.56 6.80
CA MET A 453 10.97 -3.30 5.39
C MET A 453 11.81 -2.14 4.84
N VAL A 454 11.94 -2.07 3.52
CA VAL A 454 12.46 -0.90 2.79
C VAL A 454 11.32 -0.22 2.02
N GLU A 455 11.26 1.10 2.13
CA GLU A 455 10.18 1.94 1.61
C GLU A 455 10.73 3.31 1.15
N ALA A 456 10.04 3.97 0.22
CA ALA A 456 10.14 5.43 0.06
C ALA A 456 9.06 6.05 0.97
N ALA A 457 9.45 6.57 2.13
CA ALA A 457 8.51 6.86 3.22
C ALA A 457 7.68 8.13 2.97
N ASN A 458 8.34 9.28 2.81
CA ASN A 458 7.71 10.59 2.56
C ASN A 458 8.78 11.64 2.21
N VAL A 459 8.33 12.83 1.77
CA VAL A 459 9.17 13.99 1.36
C VAL A 459 10.25 14.42 2.35
N ARG A 460 10.14 14.07 3.64
CA ARG A 460 11.13 14.40 4.68
C ARG A 460 12.15 13.29 4.92
N VAL A 461 11.72 12.03 4.84
CA VAL A 461 12.51 10.85 5.21
C VAL A 461 13.22 10.23 4.00
N GLY A 462 12.65 10.36 2.81
CA GLY A 462 13.20 9.71 1.61
C GLY A 462 13.06 8.18 1.65
N VAL A 463 13.97 7.48 0.98
CA VAL A 463 14.06 6.00 1.02
C VAL A 463 14.82 5.53 2.26
N VAL A 464 14.23 4.60 3.02
CA VAL A 464 14.76 4.10 4.29
C VAL A 464 14.46 2.62 4.49
N GLU A 465 15.31 1.90 5.22
CA GLU A 465 14.96 0.58 5.77
C GLU A 465 14.78 0.65 7.29
N ARG A 466 13.55 0.41 7.77
CA ARG A 466 13.18 0.50 9.20
C ARG A 466 12.26 -0.64 9.62
N ALA A 467 11.87 -0.63 10.90
CA ALA A 467 10.82 -1.50 11.40
C ALA A 467 9.47 -1.16 10.74
N ILE A 468 8.62 -2.16 10.55
CA ILE A 468 7.23 -2.01 10.09
C ILE A 468 6.48 -1.18 11.14
N TRP A 469 6.03 0.02 10.76
CA TRP A 469 5.70 1.08 11.71
C TRP A 469 4.20 1.21 12.05
N THR A 470 3.27 0.81 11.17
CA THR A 470 1.90 0.42 11.56
C THR A 470 1.53 -0.99 11.09
N PRO A 471 1.88 -2.05 11.85
CA PRO A 471 1.41 -3.40 11.56
C PRO A 471 -0.13 -3.52 11.52
N GLY A 472 -0.87 -2.65 12.23
CA GLY A 472 -2.33 -2.65 12.29
C GLY A 472 -3.05 -2.20 11.01
N ASP A 473 -2.38 -1.42 10.15
CA ASP A 473 -2.96 -0.87 8.92
C ASP A 473 -2.73 -1.81 7.71
N LEU A 474 -1.98 -2.89 7.89
CA LEU A 474 -1.63 -3.79 6.80
C LEU A 474 -2.82 -4.66 6.37
N LEU A 475 -2.96 -4.82 5.05
CA LEU A 475 -3.90 -5.77 4.48
C LEU A 475 -3.53 -7.20 4.89
N PRO A 476 -4.51 -8.11 5.08
CA PRO A 476 -4.27 -9.49 5.52
C PRO A 476 -3.51 -10.36 4.49
N TYR A 477 -3.20 -9.81 3.32
CA TYR A 477 -2.42 -10.44 2.26
C TYR A 477 -1.25 -9.55 1.83
N VAL A 478 -0.10 -10.18 1.62
CA VAL A 478 1.05 -9.62 0.91
C VAL A 478 1.02 -10.07 -0.55
N ALA A 479 1.66 -9.34 -1.46
CA ALA A 479 1.93 -9.90 -2.80
C ALA A 479 3.27 -10.62 -2.81
N ARG A 480 3.37 -11.69 -3.61
CA ARG A 480 4.62 -12.43 -3.89
C ARG A 480 5.05 -12.29 -5.36
N PRO A 481 5.82 -11.24 -5.71
CA PRO A 481 6.23 -10.98 -7.08
C PRO A 481 7.04 -12.14 -7.67
N SER A 482 6.51 -12.73 -8.75
CA SER A 482 7.06 -13.92 -9.38
C SER A 482 6.50 -14.07 -10.80
N GLY A 483 7.28 -14.66 -11.71
CA GLY A 483 7.02 -14.65 -13.15
C GLY A 483 8.06 -13.81 -13.90
N SER A 484 7.74 -13.40 -15.12
CA SER A 484 8.49 -12.40 -15.89
C SER A 484 7.59 -11.23 -16.29
N LEU A 485 8.20 -10.11 -16.71
CA LEU A 485 7.60 -9.15 -17.65
C LEU A 485 7.13 -9.87 -18.94
#